data_AF-A0A6A6VGC5-F1
#
_entry.id   AF-A0A6A6VGC5-F1
#
_cell.length_a   1.000
_cell.length_b   1.000
_cell.length_c   1.000
_cell.angle_alpha   90.00
_cell.angle_beta   90.00
_cell.angle_gamma   90.00
#
_symmetry.space_group_name_H-M   'P 1'
#
loop_
_entity.id
_entity.type
_entity.pdbx_description
1 polymer ?
#
loop_
_entity_poly.entity_id
_entity_poly.type
_entity_poly.pdbx_seq_one_letter_code
_entity_poly.pdbx_strand_id
1 'polypeptide(L)'
;MFEEEPATDQDDTTLPLFPPTILEVVNLTRSTLLDPIPNDEIKECGSILRALKRCPKSLLQLAYEQMHVVPYKDVRTCWRRLYTDAALWIALGVLESVELGEDVSGEEKDEEGDWVTRVVKSLDMALILTGGPRREELIELIFSALEGVIEKEEGGKEVQEKEQDGSDYTLTQRPAKRQKLELPAPRHDGGQEDVLPTPAEDATYRREDNKEDPIPAMNSQKKNPKPVKLATKPWKLKPPSSKPTLPSAFPTILPPEQQPALRHPIPRIPSSVLTLQKFESKLSTPTTQTPTIITSAIDFWPALNSPTRSWSHPSYLLSRTLNGRRLVPIELGRTYTDSDWGQKILSFGDFIYSYMFSSLPTSPNHSTRNEENTQPKQTAYLAQHDLFTHLPSLRADISIPDYCYVSLPTPPWVPENISSLSTPVPPKLETPLLNAWFGPAGTISPLHTDPYHNILAQVVGYKYVRLYAPGQTRYMYPRGKDERGVDMGNTSSVDLDEVGSVFGEVGIWGVDGWSGEQGRVRAVEEKRRKLHERFPGFVEAEYVECVLGPGDCLYIPVGWWHYVRSLTPSFSVSFWFN
;
A
#
# COMPACT_ATOMS: atom_id res chain seq x y z
N MET A 1 47.33 -23.68 1.91
CA MET A 1 46.58 -23.42 3.16
C MET A 1 45.66 -22.24 2.88
N PHE A 2 44.49 -22.56 2.35
CA PHE A 2 43.37 -21.65 2.25
C PHE A 2 42.33 -22.28 3.18
N GLU A 3 42.00 -21.60 4.26
CA GLU A 3 40.87 -21.97 5.11
C GLU A 3 39.61 -21.50 4.37
N GLU A 4 38.77 -22.44 3.98
CA GLU A 4 37.40 -22.18 3.52
C GLU A 4 36.58 -21.76 4.74
N GLU A 5 36.09 -20.52 4.75
CA GLU A 5 35.01 -20.13 5.67
C GLU A 5 33.70 -20.78 5.21
N PRO A 6 32.88 -21.32 6.14
CA PRO A 6 31.64 -21.97 5.78
C PRO A 6 30.61 -20.94 5.31
N ALA A 7 30.02 -21.22 4.14
CA ALA A 7 28.84 -20.50 3.64
C ALA A 7 27.75 -20.48 4.71
N THR A 8 27.35 -19.28 5.11
CA THR A 8 26.14 -19.08 5.90
C THR A 8 24.96 -19.27 4.97
N ASP A 9 24.23 -20.36 5.15
CA ASP A 9 22.91 -20.58 4.58
C ASP A 9 22.01 -19.44 5.07
N GLN A 10 21.79 -18.45 4.20
CA GLN A 10 20.66 -17.54 4.36
C GLN A 10 19.42 -18.35 4.01
N ASP A 11 18.75 -18.81 5.06
CA ASP A 11 17.45 -19.46 5.02
C ASP A 11 16.47 -18.54 4.26
N ASP A 12 16.24 -18.87 2.99
CA ASP A 12 15.21 -18.29 2.15
C ASP A 12 13.88 -18.58 2.85
N THR A 13 13.33 -17.57 3.53
CA THR A 13 12.06 -17.63 4.26
C THR A 13 10.95 -17.97 3.27
N THR A 14 10.76 -19.27 3.05
CA THR A 14 9.58 -19.83 2.43
C THR A 14 8.39 -19.40 3.29
N LEU A 15 7.56 -18.52 2.74
CA LEU A 15 6.28 -18.16 3.34
C LEU A 15 5.54 -19.47 3.70
N PRO A 16 4.99 -19.59 4.92
CA PRO A 16 4.29 -20.81 5.31
C PRO A 16 3.22 -21.15 4.27
N LEU A 17 3.09 -22.43 3.92
CA LEU A 17 2.21 -22.93 2.86
C LEU A 17 0.73 -22.52 3.07
N PHE A 18 0.37 -22.07 4.28
CA PHE A 18 -0.94 -21.56 4.66
C PHE A 18 -0.79 -20.35 5.60
N PRO A 19 -1.71 -19.37 5.54
CA PRO A 19 -1.72 -18.25 6.47
C PRO A 19 -1.87 -18.77 7.92
N PRO A 20 -1.18 -18.14 8.90
CA PRO A 20 -1.29 -18.55 10.29
C PRO A 20 -2.72 -18.37 10.80
N THR A 21 -3.12 -19.21 11.74
CA THR A 21 -4.43 -19.09 12.40
C THR A 21 -4.45 -17.94 13.39
N ILE A 22 -5.65 -17.43 13.72
CA ILE A 22 -5.82 -16.40 14.76
C ILE A 22 -5.24 -16.86 16.10
N LEU A 23 -5.45 -18.13 16.48
CA LEU A 23 -4.89 -18.70 17.70
C LEU A 23 -3.35 -18.70 17.72
N GLU A 24 -2.71 -19.04 16.59
CA GLU A 24 -1.24 -19.02 16.49
C GLU A 24 -0.68 -17.61 16.64
N VAL A 25 -1.25 -16.62 15.96
CA VAL A 25 -0.79 -15.22 16.09
C VAL A 25 -1.09 -14.66 17.48
N VAL A 26 -2.23 -14.99 18.10
CA VAL A 26 -2.54 -14.60 19.48
C VAL A 26 -1.47 -15.12 20.45
N ASN A 27 -1.12 -16.41 20.35
CA ASN A 27 -0.10 -17.01 21.22
C ASN A 27 1.29 -16.41 20.98
N LEU A 28 1.67 -16.23 19.73
CA LEU A 28 2.95 -15.62 19.35
C LEU A 28 3.03 -14.18 19.86
N THR A 29 2.05 -13.33 19.53
CA THR A 29 2.00 -11.93 19.98
C THR A 29 2.04 -11.84 21.50
N ARG A 30 1.26 -12.66 22.22
CA ARG A 30 1.26 -12.67 23.69
C ARG A 30 2.65 -13.02 24.23
N SER A 31 3.30 -14.04 23.68
CA SER A 31 4.66 -14.45 24.09
C SER A 31 5.66 -13.32 23.85
N THR A 32 5.68 -12.76 22.64
CA THR A 32 6.60 -11.69 22.23
C THR A 32 6.45 -10.40 23.05
N LEU A 33 5.23 -10.07 23.49
CA LEU A 33 4.97 -8.89 24.33
C LEU A 33 5.29 -9.12 25.81
N LEU A 34 5.27 -10.38 26.28
CA LEU A 34 5.58 -10.73 27.66
C LEU A 34 7.07 -10.97 27.90
N ASP A 35 7.82 -11.37 26.86
CA ASP A 35 9.26 -11.63 26.93
C ASP A 35 10.08 -10.61 26.11
N PRO A 36 10.39 -9.42 26.67
CA PRO A 36 11.09 -8.38 25.94
C PRO A 36 12.56 -8.71 25.72
N ILE A 37 13.00 -8.62 24.47
CA ILE A 37 14.36 -8.92 24.01
C ILE A 37 15.42 -8.23 24.90
N PRO A 38 16.52 -8.91 25.27
CA PRO A 38 17.66 -8.28 25.92
C PRO A 38 18.11 -7.01 25.17
N ASN A 39 18.35 -5.91 25.89
CA ASN A 39 18.71 -4.59 25.31
C ASN A 39 17.70 -3.95 24.33
N ASP A 40 16.41 -4.29 24.39
CA ASP A 40 15.37 -3.57 23.63
C ASP A 40 15.28 -2.09 24.05
N GLU A 41 15.26 -1.19 23.07
CA GLU A 41 15.17 0.26 23.27
C GLU A 41 13.91 0.67 24.04
N ILE A 42 12.84 -0.14 23.98
CA ILE A 42 11.62 0.10 24.76
C ILE A 42 11.92 0.24 26.26
N LYS A 43 12.96 -0.42 26.77
CA LYS A 43 13.37 -0.41 28.19
C LYS A 43 13.74 0.99 28.69
N GLU A 44 14.13 1.91 27.81
CA GLU A 44 14.39 3.31 28.16
C GLU A 44 13.14 4.06 28.64
N CYS A 45 11.94 3.55 28.34
CA CYS A 45 10.69 4.07 28.88
C CYS A 45 10.55 3.82 30.40
N GLY A 46 11.35 2.92 30.97
CA GLY A 46 11.43 2.71 32.41
C GLY A 46 10.19 2.04 33.01
N SER A 47 9.76 2.54 34.18
CA SER A 47 8.75 1.87 35.01
C SER A 47 7.34 1.83 34.41
N ILE A 48 7.04 2.68 33.42
CA ILE A 48 5.71 2.76 32.78
C ILE A 48 5.37 1.47 32.02
N LEU A 49 6.39 0.69 31.60
CA LEU A 49 6.20 -0.58 30.91
C LEU A 49 5.40 -1.60 31.72
N ARG A 50 5.46 -1.54 33.05
CA ARG A 50 4.68 -2.43 33.93
C ARG A 50 3.17 -2.27 33.76
N ALA A 51 2.75 -1.12 33.26
CA ALA A 51 1.34 -0.80 33.05
C ALA A 51 0.86 -1.14 31.63
N LEU A 52 1.77 -1.49 30.70
CA LEU A 52 1.47 -1.69 29.28
C LEU A 52 0.36 -2.72 29.02
N LYS A 53 0.43 -3.87 29.69
CA LYS A 53 -0.61 -4.90 29.61
C LYS A 53 -1.96 -4.45 30.17
N ARG A 54 -1.98 -3.57 31.18
CA ARG A 54 -3.20 -3.18 31.92
C ARG A 54 -3.90 -1.97 31.30
N CYS A 55 -3.14 -1.01 30.79
CA CYS A 55 -3.68 0.23 30.21
C CYS A 55 -2.94 0.62 28.92
N PRO A 56 -3.01 -0.20 27.86
CA PRO A 56 -2.30 0.06 26.61
C PRO A 56 -2.79 1.33 25.90
N LYS A 57 -4.10 1.63 25.90
CA LYS A 57 -4.66 2.86 25.29
C LYS A 57 -4.02 4.14 25.87
N SER A 58 -3.87 4.21 27.19
CA SER A 58 -3.26 5.38 27.85
C SER A 58 -1.79 5.54 27.52
N LEU A 59 -1.05 4.43 27.40
CA LEU A 59 0.37 4.47 27.06
C LEU A 59 0.63 4.70 25.58
N LEU A 60 -0.28 4.28 24.70
CA LEU A 60 -0.29 4.66 23.29
C LEU A 60 -0.43 6.19 23.15
N GLN A 61 -1.37 6.80 23.87
CA GLN A 61 -1.57 8.25 23.88
C GLN A 61 -0.33 8.99 24.43
N LEU A 62 0.26 8.51 25.52
CA LEU A 62 1.49 9.08 26.07
C LEU A 62 2.64 9.01 25.04
N ALA A 63 2.85 7.86 24.41
CA ALA A 63 3.89 7.70 23.41
C ALA A 63 3.65 8.64 22.22
N TYR A 64 2.41 8.78 21.77
CA TYR A 64 2.03 9.74 20.73
C TYR A 64 2.43 11.16 21.09
N GLU A 65 2.04 11.64 22.29
CA GLU A 65 2.37 12.98 22.76
C GLU A 65 3.89 13.20 22.79
N GLN A 66 4.66 12.22 23.29
CA GLN A 66 6.12 12.32 23.36
C GLN A 66 6.80 12.38 21.99
N MET A 67 6.27 11.68 20.98
CA MET A 67 6.80 11.74 19.61
C MET A 67 6.54 13.09 18.92
N HIS A 68 5.54 13.86 19.39
CA HIS A 68 5.19 15.17 18.80
C HIS A 68 5.85 16.36 19.51
N VAL A 69 6.66 16.12 20.56
CA VAL A 69 7.41 17.17 21.26
C VAL A 69 8.61 17.65 20.44
N VAL A 70 9.18 16.78 19.60
CA VAL A 70 10.39 17.05 18.82
C VAL A 70 10.16 16.70 17.34
N PRO A 71 10.97 17.25 16.41
CA PRO A 71 10.95 16.80 15.02
C PRO A 71 11.16 15.28 14.92
N TYR A 72 10.50 14.61 13.98
CA TYR A 72 10.52 13.14 13.89
C TYR A 72 11.94 12.53 13.86
N LYS A 73 12.88 13.19 13.19
CA LYS A 73 14.31 12.78 13.13
C LYS A 73 14.99 12.70 14.50
N ASP A 74 14.48 13.44 15.48
CA ASP A 74 15.00 13.55 16.84
C ASP A 74 14.17 12.71 17.83
N VAL A 75 13.11 12.04 17.36
CA VAL A 75 12.27 11.16 18.17
C VAL A 75 13.05 9.92 18.57
N ARG A 76 13.17 9.69 19.87
CA ARG A 76 13.81 8.48 20.41
C ARG A 76 13.03 7.22 20.07
N THR A 77 13.77 6.18 19.68
CA THR A 77 13.22 4.87 19.30
C THR A 77 12.36 4.24 20.41
N CYS A 78 12.67 4.50 21.69
CA CYS A 78 11.90 3.96 22.81
C CYS A 78 10.42 4.36 22.81
N TRP A 79 10.09 5.59 22.40
CA TRP A 79 8.70 6.05 22.27
C TRP A 79 7.99 5.41 21.08
N ARG A 80 8.71 5.22 19.95
CA ARG A 80 8.21 4.49 18.78
C ARG A 80 7.91 3.03 19.13
N ARG A 81 8.81 2.36 19.86
CA ARG A 81 8.61 1.00 20.39
C ARG A 81 7.43 0.92 21.35
N LEU A 82 7.29 1.88 22.27
CA LEU A 82 6.17 1.91 23.23
C LEU A 82 4.81 2.04 22.53
N TYR A 83 4.70 2.95 21.55
CA TYR A 83 3.49 3.10 20.76
C TYR A 83 3.15 1.80 20.02
N THR A 84 4.16 1.18 19.39
CA THR A 84 4.00 -0.09 18.66
C THR A 84 3.50 -1.22 19.55
N ASP A 85 4.16 -1.46 20.68
CA ASP A 85 3.77 -2.55 21.59
C ASP A 85 2.41 -2.25 22.28
N ALA A 86 2.08 -0.98 22.54
CA ALA A 86 0.75 -0.59 23.03
C ALA A 86 -0.36 -0.89 21.99
N ALA A 87 -0.11 -0.58 20.72
CA ALA A 87 -1.03 -0.90 19.62
C ALA A 87 -1.22 -2.42 19.44
N LEU A 88 -0.14 -3.20 19.61
CA LEU A 88 -0.19 -4.66 19.61
C LEU A 88 -0.99 -5.21 20.79
N TRP A 89 -0.87 -4.65 22.00
CA TRP A 89 -1.71 -5.04 23.14
C TRP A 89 -3.20 -4.75 22.89
N ILE A 90 -3.53 -3.64 22.23
CA ILE A 90 -4.91 -3.31 21.84
C ILE A 90 -5.43 -4.33 20.83
N ALA A 91 -4.65 -4.61 19.78
CA ALA A 91 -4.99 -5.61 18.76
C ALA A 91 -5.16 -7.00 19.37
N LEU A 92 -4.23 -7.42 20.24
CA LEU A 92 -4.28 -8.69 20.94
C LEU A 92 -5.54 -8.83 21.80
N GLY A 93 -5.96 -7.76 22.51
CA GLY A 93 -7.21 -7.78 23.26
C GLY A 93 -8.43 -8.05 22.38
N VAL A 94 -8.50 -7.45 21.19
CA VAL A 94 -9.57 -7.71 20.22
C VAL A 94 -9.53 -9.15 19.71
N LEU A 95 -8.34 -9.65 19.34
CA LEU A 95 -8.15 -11.02 18.85
C LEU A 95 -8.52 -12.08 19.91
N GLU A 96 -8.13 -11.85 21.17
CA GLU A 96 -8.46 -12.75 22.29
C GLU A 96 -9.98 -12.81 22.53
N SER A 97 -10.69 -11.68 22.49
CA SER A 97 -12.14 -11.66 22.63
C SER A 97 -12.85 -12.41 21.48
N VAL A 98 -12.34 -12.31 20.25
CA VAL A 98 -12.86 -13.11 19.12
C VAL A 98 -12.67 -14.62 19.36
N GLU A 99 -11.50 -15.05 19.81
CA GLU A 99 -11.22 -16.46 20.11
C GLU A 99 -12.09 -17.00 21.25
N LEU A 100 -12.39 -16.16 22.25
CA LEU A 100 -13.29 -16.49 23.36
C LEU A 100 -14.78 -16.42 22.99
N GLY A 101 -15.12 -15.89 21.81
CA GLY A 101 -16.50 -15.68 21.37
C GLY A 101 -17.24 -14.59 22.16
N GLU A 102 -16.52 -13.63 22.74
CA GLU A 102 -17.06 -12.47 23.46
C GLU A 102 -17.44 -11.35 22.49
N ASP A 103 -18.58 -10.66 22.69
CA ASP A 103 -19.03 -9.54 21.85
C ASP A 103 -17.96 -8.44 21.71
N VAL A 104 -17.35 -8.35 20.52
CA VAL A 104 -16.34 -7.33 20.18
C VAL A 104 -16.93 -6.16 19.38
N SER A 105 -18.26 -6.11 19.19
CA SER A 105 -18.92 -4.89 18.74
C SER A 105 -18.89 -3.89 19.89
N GLY A 106 -18.05 -2.87 19.76
CA GLY A 106 -17.65 -2.02 20.89
C GLY A 106 -18.83 -1.43 21.67
N GLU A 107 -18.67 -1.37 22.99
CA GLU A 107 -19.45 -0.47 23.87
C GLU A 107 -19.20 1.02 23.52
N GLU A 108 -18.11 1.31 22.81
CA GLU A 108 -17.77 2.63 22.25
C GLU A 108 -18.51 2.82 20.91
N LYS A 109 -19.61 3.57 20.93
CA LYS A 109 -20.49 3.88 19.78
C LYS A 109 -19.81 4.62 18.61
N ASP A 110 -18.55 5.03 18.76
CA ASP A 110 -17.87 5.96 17.86
C ASP A 110 -16.82 5.29 16.94
N GLU A 111 -16.53 3.99 17.09
CA GLU A 111 -15.60 3.29 16.19
C GLU A 111 -16.35 2.65 15.00
N GLU A 112 -16.29 3.32 13.84
CA GLU A 112 -16.82 2.80 12.57
C GLU A 112 -16.00 1.60 12.06
N GLY A 113 -16.67 0.46 11.85
CA GLY A 113 -16.08 -0.76 11.25
C GLY A 113 -16.43 -2.07 11.97
N ASP A 114 -15.91 -3.19 11.45
CA ASP A 114 -15.91 -4.48 12.15
C ASP A 114 -14.63 -4.68 12.98
N TRP A 115 -14.53 -5.80 13.71
CA TRP A 115 -13.38 -6.08 14.56
C TRP A 115 -12.06 -6.19 13.77
N VAL A 116 -12.10 -6.68 12.51
CA VAL A 116 -10.92 -6.72 11.63
C VAL A 116 -10.48 -5.30 11.31
N THR A 117 -11.41 -4.40 10.96
CA THR A 117 -11.11 -2.98 10.75
C THR A 117 -10.46 -2.36 11.97
N ARG A 118 -10.89 -2.70 13.19
CA ARG A 118 -10.29 -2.17 14.43
C ARG A 118 -8.85 -2.65 14.63
N VAL A 119 -8.59 -3.94 14.43
CA VAL A 119 -7.22 -4.50 14.49
C VAL A 119 -6.34 -3.85 13.43
N VAL A 120 -6.81 -3.77 12.18
CA VAL A 120 -6.06 -3.18 11.07
C VAL A 120 -5.73 -1.72 11.33
N LYS A 121 -6.70 -0.92 11.77
CA LYS A 121 -6.47 0.49 12.13
C LYS A 121 -5.40 0.63 13.21
N SER A 122 -5.45 -0.18 14.27
CA SER A 122 -4.44 -0.13 15.35
C SER A 122 -3.04 -0.41 14.83
N LEU A 123 -2.87 -1.47 14.03
CA LEU A 123 -1.57 -1.92 13.55
C LEU A 123 -1.02 -1.03 12.43
N ASP A 124 -1.84 -0.62 11.47
CA ASP A 124 -1.39 0.32 10.43
C ASP A 124 -1.01 1.67 11.01
N MET A 125 -1.74 2.20 12.00
CA MET A 125 -1.32 3.43 12.67
C MET A 125 0.03 3.28 13.37
N ALA A 126 0.35 2.10 13.92
CA ALA A 126 1.67 1.82 14.46
C ALA A 126 2.74 1.82 13.36
N LEU A 127 2.51 1.14 12.23
CA LEU A 127 3.44 1.12 11.11
C LEU A 127 3.64 2.52 10.51
N ILE A 128 2.57 3.27 10.25
CA ILE A 128 2.63 4.59 9.62
C ILE A 128 3.33 5.61 10.52
N LEU A 129 2.97 5.67 11.81
CA LEU A 129 3.50 6.70 12.71
C LEU A 129 4.90 6.38 13.24
N THR A 130 5.24 5.10 13.33
CA THR A 130 6.44 4.68 14.06
C THR A 130 7.38 3.82 13.24
N GLY A 131 6.99 3.34 12.06
CA GLY A 131 7.74 2.34 11.29
C GLY A 131 7.68 0.92 11.89
N GLY A 132 7.01 0.72 13.03
CA GLY A 132 6.87 -0.57 13.69
C GLY A 132 8.15 -1.25 14.18
N PRO A 133 9.17 -0.52 14.70
CA PRO A 133 10.51 -1.05 14.93
C PRO A 133 10.50 -2.37 15.70
N ARG A 134 11.14 -3.41 15.16
CA ARG A 134 11.27 -4.77 15.73
C ARG A 134 9.96 -5.58 15.84
N ARG A 135 8.89 -5.14 15.16
CA ARG A 135 7.54 -5.75 15.19
C ARG A 135 6.92 -5.86 13.81
N GLU A 136 7.61 -5.43 12.78
CA GLU A 136 7.16 -5.41 11.39
C GLU A 136 6.70 -6.81 10.97
N GLU A 137 7.55 -7.82 11.14
CA GLU A 137 7.23 -9.22 10.81
C GLU A 137 6.03 -9.76 11.61
N LEU A 138 5.95 -9.44 12.91
CA LEU A 138 4.84 -9.88 13.75
C LEU A 138 3.51 -9.25 13.30
N ILE A 139 3.53 -7.96 12.94
CA ILE A 139 2.36 -7.25 12.42
C ILE A 139 1.92 -7.85 11.08
N GLU A 140 2.86 -8.16 10.20
CA GLU A 140 2.57 -8.82 8.91
C GLU A 140 2.00 -10.24 9.09
N LEU A 141 2.49 -11.01 10.07
CA LEU A 141 1.89 -12.31 10.41
C LEU A 141 0.44 -12.17 10.89
N ILE A 142 0.13 -11.13 11.69
CA ILE A 142 -1.25 -10.84 12.09
C ILE A 142 -2.09 -10.50 10.85
N PHE A 143 -1.60 -9.65 9.94
CA PHE A 143 -2.34 -9.35 8.70
C PHE A 143 -2.58 -10.59 7.84
N SER A 144 -1.60 -11.48 7.72
CA SER A 144 -1.76 -12.75 7.00
C SER A 144 -2.83 -13.63 7.63
N ALA A 145 -2.91 -13.70 8.97
CA ALA A 145 -3.99 -14.40 9.66
C ALA A 145 -5.37 -13.79 9.38
N LEU A 146 -5.46 -12.45 9.34
CA LEU A 146 -6.70 -11.74 9.02
C LEU A 146 -7.13 -11.97 7.56
N GLU A 147 -6.20 -12.05 6.61
CA GLU A 147 -6.48 -12.42 5.22
C GLU A 147 -7.17 -13.79 5.15
N GLY A 148 -6.63 -14.79 5.85
CA GLY A 148 -7.23 -16.13 5.93
C GLY A 148 -8.62 -16.17 6.59
N VAL A 149 -8.95 -15.21 7.46
CA VAL A 149 -10.32 -15.07 8.00
C VAL A 149 -11.28 -14.51 6.94
N ILE A 150 -10.86 -13.48 6.22
CA ILE A 150 -11.66 -12.83 5.17
C ILE A 150 -11.98 -13.83 4.05
N GLU A 151 -10.99 -14.58 3.59
CA GLU A 151 -11.15 -15.57 2.50
C GLU A 151 -12.15 -16.69 2.87
N LYS A 152 -12.13 -17.17 4.13
CA LYS A 152 -13.06 -18.20 4.60
C LYS A 152 -14.50 -17.71 4.63
N GLU A 153 -14.74 -16.45 4.99
CA GLU A 153 -16.09 -15.87 5.01
C GLU A 153 -16.65 -15.63 3.59
N GLU A 154 -15.81 -15.26 2.64
CA GLU A 154 -16.21 -15.05 1.24
C GLU A 154 -16.49 -16.38 0.53
N GLY A 155 -15.61 -17.38 0.70
CA GLY A 155 -15.84 -18.72 0.17
C GLY A 155 -17.10 -19.39 0.73
N GLY A 156 -17.48 -19.08 1.97
CA GLY A 156 -18.73 -19.54 2.58
C GLY A 156 -20.00 -18.90 1.98
N LYS A 157 -19.90 -17.70 1.40
CA LYS A 157 -21.03 -17.00 0.74
C LYS A 157 -21.27 -17.52 -0.68
N GLU A 158 -20.23 -17.78 -1.45
CA GLU A 158 -20.37 -18.34 -2.81
C GLU A 158 -20.97 -19.75 -2.84
N VAL A 159 -20.69 -20.57 -1.82
CA VAL A 159 -21.30 -21.91 -1.69
C VAL A 159 -22.79 -21.82 -1.35
N GLN A 160 -23.20 -20.82 -0.55
CA GLN A 160 -24.61 -20.61 -0.21
C GLN A 160 -25.44 -20.03 -1.37
N GLU A 161 -24.85 -19.16 -2.22
CA GLU A 161 -25.53 -18.65 -3.42
C GLU A 161 -25.70 -19.73 -4.50
N LYS A 162 -24.71 -20.63 -4.67
CA LYS A 162 -24.83 -21.77 -5.60
C LYS A 162 -25.85 -22.83 -5.16
N GLU A 163 -26.12 -22.96 -3.86
CA GLU A 163 -27.17 -23.84 -3.35
C GLU A 163 -28.59 -23.23 -3.43
N GLN A 164 -28.71 -21.90 -3.56
CA GLN A 164 -30.01 -21.22 -3.68
C GLN A 164 -30.51 -21.05 -5.12
N ASP A 165 -29.65 -21.12 -6.13
CA ASP A 165 -30.03 -21.03 -7.55
C ASP A 165 -30.40 -22.39 -8.18
N GLY A 166 -30.54 -23.42 -7.34
CA GLY A 166 -30.90 -24.79 -7.72
C GLY A 166 -32.39 -25.10 -7.60
N SER A 167 -33.27 -24.34 -8.26
CA SER A 167 -34.66 -24.80 -8.46
C SER A 167 -35.17 -24.58 -9.88
N ASP A 168 -35.37 -25.72 -10.54
CA ASP A 168 -36.24 -26.00 -11.68
C ASP A 168 -35.55 -26.20 -13.02
N TYR A 169 -35.21 -27.46 -13.32
CA TYR A 169 -35.40 -28.09 -14.63
C TYR A 169 -35.39 -29.61 -14.46
N THR A 170 -36.57 -30.23 -14.41
CA THR A 170 -36.74 -31.66 -14.64
C THR A 170 -36.75 -31.97 -16.14
N LEU A 171 -35.89 -32.87 -16.64
CA LEU A 171 -36.27 -33.85 -17.65
C LEU A 171 -35.35 -35.10 -17.64
N THR A 172 -35.94 -36.23 -17.23
CA THR A 172 -35.80 -37.60 -17.74
C THR A 172 -34.43 -38.12 -18.22
N GLN A 173 -33.91 -39.17 -17.58
CA GLN A 173 -33.74 -40.53 -18.15
C GLN A 173 -33.15 -41.53 -17.14
N ARG A 174 -33.57 -42.80 -17.24
CA ARG A 174 -33.27 -43.94 -16.34
C ARG A 174 -31.79 -44.38 -16.39
N PRO A 175 -31.26 -45.07 -15.35
CA PRO A 175 -29.85 -45.44 -15.28
C PRO A 175 -29.54 -46.72 -16.07
N ALA A 176 -28.48 -46.68 -16.88
CA ALA A 176 -27.86 -47.85 -17.51
C ALA A 176 -26.42 -48.05 -16.98
N LYS A 177 -26.12 -49.30 -16.64
CA LYS A 177 -24.83 -49.83 -16.15
C LYS A 177 -23.65 -49.52 -17.09
N ARG A 178 -22.46 -49.23 -16.54
CA ARG A 178 -21.16 -49.60 -17.14
C ARG A 178 -20.03 -49.74 -16.10
N GLN A 179 -19.60 -50.99 -15.89
CA GLN A 179 -18.26 -51.56 -16.10
C GLN A 179 -17.10 -51.00 -15.26
N LYS A 180 -16.58 -51.89 -14.40
CA LYS A 180 -15.37 -51.80 -13.58
C LYS A 180 -14.17 -52.24 -14.42
N LEU A 181 -13.11 -51.41 -14.49
CA LEU A 181 -11.80 -51.82 -15.01
C LEU A 181 -10.98 -52.50 -13.91
N GLU A 182 -10.34 -53.60 -14.27
CA GLU A 182 -9.40 -54.38 -13.45
C GLU A 182 -7.97 -53.83 -13.55
N LEU A 183 -7.18 -54.03 -12.50
CA LEU A 183 -5.71 -54.01 -12.52
C LEU A 183 -5.18 -55.27 -11.81
N PRO A 184 -4.02 -55.82 -12.23
CA PRO A 184 -3.63 -57.20 -11.91
C PRO A 184 -2.76 -57.32 -10.65
N ALA A 185 -2.83 -58.51 -10.05
CA ALA A 185 -2.19 -58.93 -8.80
C ALA A 185 -0.69 -59.27 -8.92
N PRO A 186 -0.01 -59.44 -7.76
CA PRO A 186 0.89 -60.56 -7.58
C PRO A 186 0.57 -61.42 -6.33
N ARG A 187 0.34 -62.70 -6.62
CA ARG A 187 0.65 -63.97 -5.93
C ARG A 187 0.95 -63.96 -4.42
N HIS A 188 0.10 -64.67 -3.67
CA HIS A 188 0.41 -65.29 -2.38
C HIS A 188 0.89 -66.74 -2.58
N ASP A 189 1.88 -67.14 -1.79
CA ASP A 189 2.17 -68.55 -1.48
C ASP A 189 1.85 -68.81 0.01
N GLY A 190 1.42 -70.03 0.31
CA GLY A 190 0.68 -70.40 1.51
C GLY A 190 1.50 -70.77 2.74
N GLY A 191 0.79 -70.95 3.87
CA GLY A 191 1.29 -71.52 5.13
C GLY A 191 0.23 -71.47 6.22
N GLN A 192 0.04 -72.57 6.93
CA GLN A 192 -1.12 -72.97 7.76
C GLN A 192 -0.70 -73.11 9.25
N GLU A 193 -1.67 -73.34 10.16
CA GLU A 193 -1.56 -73.70 11.61
C GLU A 193 -1.46 -72.50 12.61
N ASP A 194 -2.01 -72.44 13.84
CA ASP A 194 -2.83 -73.34 14.67
C ASP A 194 -3.54 -72.60 15.86
N VAL A 195 -4.67 -73.19 16.28
CA VAL A 195 -5.51 -73.29 17.52
C VAL A 195 -5.11 -72.70 18.93
N LEU A 196 -6.04 -71.91 19.55
CA LEU A 196 -6.52 -71.72 20.98
C LEU A 196 -5.57 -71.28 22.17
N PRO A 197 -6.05 -71.00 23.42
CA PRO A 197 -6.93 -69.91 23.94
C PRO A 197 -6.44 -69.23 25.28
N THR A 198 -7.25 -68.31 25.85
CA THR A 198 -7.13 -67.54 27.14
C THR A 198 -7.06 -68.40 28.44
N PRO A 199 -6.58 -67.90 29.61
CA PRO A 199 -7.45 -67.27 30.69
C PRO A 199 -6.73 -66.16 31.54
N ALA A 200 -7.40 -65.13 32.09
CA ALA A 200 -8.14 -64.95 33.37
C ALA A 200 -7.35 -65.05 34.70
N GLU A 201 -7.45 -64.01 35.56
CA GLU A 201 -7.34 -63.95 37.05
C GLU A 201 -7.42 -62.45 37.44
N ASP A 202 -8.39 -61.89 38.19
CA ASP A 202 -8.98 -62.13 39.52
C ASP A 202 -8.16 -61.52 40.69
N ALA A 203 -8.74 -60.55 41.41
CA ALA A 203 -8.45 -60.26 42.83
C ALA A 203 -9.28 -59.07 43.37
N THR A 204 -10.14 -59.43 44.31
CA THR A 204 -11.00 -58.64 45.20
C THR A 204 -10.25 -57.96 46.36
N TYR A 205 -10.77 -56.84 46.90
CA TYR A 205 -10.86 -56.67 48.36
C TYR A 205 -11.99 -55.72 48.81
N ARG A 206 -12.47 -55.98 50.03
CA ARG A 206 -13.77 -55.67 50.66
C ARG A 206 -13.69 -54.50 51.66
N ARG A 207 -14.80 -53.73 51.68
CA ARG A 207 -15.61 -53.22 52.84
C ARG A 207 -14.95 -52.47 54.00
N GLU A 208 -15.60 -51.37 54.43
CA GLU A 208 -16.45 -51.35 55.64
C GLU A 208 -17.28 -50.06 55.75
N ASP A 209 -18.54 -50.24 56.17
CA ASP A 209 -19.55 -49.22 56.48
C ASP A 209 -19.45 -48.81 57.95
N ASN A 210 -19.78 -47.56 58.28
CA ASN A 210 -20.36 -47.23 59.58
C ASN A 210 -21.34 -46.05 59.46
N LYS A 211 -22.55 -46.25 59.99
CA LYS A 211 -23.66 -45.30 60.07
C LYS A 211 -23.84 -44.84 61.52
N GLU A 212 -23.98 -43.53 61.75
CA GLU A 212 -24.79 -42.96 62.83
C GLU A 212 -25.47 -41.67 62.34
N ASP A 213 -26.74 -41.49 62.73
CA ASP A 213 -27.71 -40.42 62.43
C ASP A 213 -28.34 -39.99 63.79
N PRO A 214 -29.08 -38.86 63.98
CA PRO A 214 -29.15 -37.61 63.19
C PRO A 214 -29.43 -36.26 63.99
N ILE A 215 -29.49 -35.13 63.23
CA ILE A 215 -30.28 -33.85 63.39
C ILE A 215 -29.69 -32.65 64.22
N PRO A 216 -29.87 -31.34 63.85
CA PRO A 216 -30.17 -30.64 62.58
C PRO A 216 -29.24 -29.43 62.24
N ALA A 217 -29.17 -29.00 60.97
CA ALA A 217 -29.59 -27.65 60.52
C ALA A 217 -29.13 -27.28 59.08
N MET A 218 -30.10 -26.72 58.35
CA MET A 218 -30.02 -25.77 57.22
C MET A 218 -29.63 -26.26 55.81
N ASN A 219 -30.64 -26.15 54.94
CA ASN A 219 -30.66 -26.39 53.50
C ASN A 219 -29.73 -25.45 52.71
N SER A 220 -28.87 -26.03 51.87
CA SER A 220 -28.41 -25.42 50.61
C SER A 220 -28.17 -26.51 49.58
N GLN A 221 -29.18 -26.79 48.75
CA GLN A 221 -29.08 -27.72 47.63
C GLN A 221 -28.22 -27.14 46.51
N LYS A 222 -27.08 -27.79 46.26
CA LYS A 222 -26.33 -27.75 45.00
C LYS A 222 -27.19 -28.38 43.90
N LYS A 223 -27.48 -27.64 42.83
CA LYS A 223 -27.90 -28.21 41.54
C LYS A 223 -26.66 -28.35 40.66
N ASN A 224 -26.36 -29.58 40.22
CA ASN A 224 -25.40 -29.83 39.15
C ASN A 224 -25.79 -29.04 37.88
N PRO A 225 -24.88 -28.28 37.25
CA PRO A 225 -25.18 -27.64 35.99
C PRO A 225 -25.20 -28.70 34.88
N LYS A 226 -26.29 -28.68 34.08
CA LYS A 226 -26.39 -29.44 32.82
C LYS A 226 -25.36 -28.90 31.83
N PRO A 227 -24.83 -29.72 30.91
CA PRO A 227 -23.89 -29.25 29.90
C PRO A 227 -24.60 -28.26 28.98
N VAL A 228 -24.16 -27.01 29.00
CA VAL A 228 -24.57 -25.99 28.04
C VAL A 228 -23.87 -26.33 26.72
N LYS A 229 -24.64 -26.74 25.72
CA LYS A 229 -24.16 -26.80 24.34
C LYS A 229 -23.87 -25.36 23.90
N LEU A 230 -22.60 -24.99 23.84
CA LEU A 230 -22.14 -23.74 23.24
C LEU A 230 -22.47 -23.82 21.75
N ALA A 231 -23.53 -23.14 21.32
CA ALA A 231 -23.79 -22.94 19.91
C ALA A 231 -22.84 -21.85 19.41
N THR A 232 -21.69 -22.24 18.88
CA THR A 232 -20.76 -21.37 18.17
C THR A 232 -21.41 -20.90 16.88
N LYS A 233 -22.08 -19.74 16.91
CA LYS A 233 -22.42 -19.04 15.67
C LYS A 233 -21.15 -18.38 15.14
N PRO A 234 -20.69 -18.66 13.91
CA PRO A 234 -19.57 -17.95 13.32
C PRO A 234 -19.92 -16.47 13.18
N TRP A 235 -18.94 -15.64 13.49
CA TRP A 235 -19.02 -14.19 13.43
C TRP A 235 -19.10 -13.76 11.97
N LYS A 236 -19.84 -12.70 11.67
CA LYS A 236 -19.97 -12.19 10.30
C LYS A 236 -19.31 -10.83 10.22
N LEU A 237 -18.33 -10.67 9.33
CA LEU A 237 -17.82 -9.35 8.98
C LEU A 237 -18.98 -8.49 8.47
N LYS A 238 -19.07 -7.26 8.98
CA LYS A 238 -20.02 -6.31 8.41
C LYS A 238 -19.55 -6.04 6.99
N PRO A 239 -20.38 -6.27 5.95
CA PRO A 239 -20.06 -5.73 4.65
C PRO A 239 -19.97 -4.21 4.85
N PRO A 240 -18.87 -3.56 4.44
CA PRO A 240 -18.79 -2.11 4.48
C PRO A 240 -20.03 -1.54 3.76
N SER A 241 -20.68 -0.56 4.39
CA SER A 241 -21.96 0.04 3.97
C SER A 241 -22.10 0.15 2.46
N SER A 242 -23.19 -0.40 1.89
CA SER A 242 -23.59 -0.38 0.47
C SER A 242 -22.58 0.30 -0.47
N LYS A 243 -21.45 -0.36 -0.72
CA LYS A 243 -20.39 0.21 -1.54
C LYS A 243 -20.88 0.29 -2.99
N PRO A 244 -20.61 1.38 -3.71
CA PRO A 244 -20.99 1.47 -5.12
C PRO A 244 -20.34 0.34 -5.91
N THR A 245 -21.03 -0.16 -6.93
CA THR A 245 -20.54 -1.25 -7.78
C THR A 245 -19.21 -0.84 -8.41
N LEU A 246 -18.17 -1.63 -8.12
CA LEU A 246 -16.83 -1.39 -8.60
C LEU A 246 -16.73 -1.79 -10.08
N PRO A 247 -16.15 -0.97 -10.97
CA PRO A 247 -15.89 -1.38 -12.33
C PRO A 247 -14.84 -2.50 -12.37
N SER A 248 -14.86 -3.33 -13.42
CA SER A 248 -13.89 -4.41 -13.60
C SER A 248 -12.46 -3.90 -13.73
N ALA A 249 -12.27 -2.72 -14.32
CA ALA A 249 -10.98 -2.05 -14.46
C ALA A 249 -11.12 -0.54 -14.24
N PHE A 250 -10.01 0.14 -13.91
CA PHE A 250 -9.98 1.60 -13.90
C PHE A 250 -10.26 2.17 -15.30
N PRO A 251 -10.99 3.30 -15.41
CA PRO A 251 -11.28 3.91 -16.71
C PRO A 251 -10.05 4.64 -17.26
N THR A 252 -9.18 3.90 -17.95
CA THR A 252 -7.90 4.40 -18.48
C THR A 252 -7.94 4.76 -19.97
N ILE A 253 -9.13 4.86 -20.56
CA ILE A 253 -9.27 5.28 -21.96
C ILE A 253 -8.85 6.76 -22.05
N LEU A 254 -7.84 7.05 -22.87
CA LEU A 254 -7.40 8.40 -23.18
C LEU A 254 -7.79 8.71 -24.65
N PRO A 255 -8.94 9.37 -24.88
CA PRO A 255 -9.40 9.69 -26.22
C PRO A 255 -8.37 10.53 -26.99
N PRO A 256 -8.22 10.35 -28.31
CA PRO A 256 -7.25 11.10 -29.13
C PRO A 256 -7.35 12.62 -28.96
N GLU A 257 -8.57 13.15 -28.82
CA GLU A 257 -8.84 14.57 -28.59
C GLU A 257 -8.37 15.08 -27.22
N GLN A 258 -8.16 14.18 -26.25
CA GLN A 258 -7.62 14.49 -24.93
C GLN A 258 -6.12 14.16 -24.82
N GLN A 259 -5.45 13.80 -25.92
CA GLN A 259 -4.01 13.58 -25.91
C GLN A 259 -3.28 14.91 -26.15
N PRO A 260 -2.31 15.28 -25.29
CA PRO A 260 -1.52 16.49 -25.50
C PRO A 260 -0.65 16.35 -26.75
N ALA A 261 -0.61 17.39 -27.58
CA ALA A 261 0.24 17.43 -28.77
C ALA A 261 1.69 17.72 -28.38
N LEU A 262 2.54 16.70 -28.40
CA LEU A 262 3.95 16.80 -27.99
C LEU A 262 4.78 17.53 -29.04
N ARG A 263 5.42 18.64 -28.66
CA ARG A 263 6.29 19.46 -29.51
C ARG A 263 7.75 19.00 -29.43
N HIS A 264 8.19 18.61 -28.24
CA HIS A 264 9.57 18.18 -27.97
C HIS A 264 9.59 16.78 -27.35
N PRO A 265 9.24 15.74 -28.12
CA PRO A 265 9.04 14.40 -27.58
C PRO A 265 10.35 13.80 -27.06
N ILE A 266 10.28 13.15 -25.90
CA ILE A 266 11.38 12.36 -25.34
C ILE A 266 11.60 11.10 -26.21
N PRO A 267 12.86 10.72 -26.53
CA PRO A 267 13.15 9.50 -27.26
C PRO A 267 12.64 8.25 -26.55
N ARG A 268 12.00 7.35 -27.32
CA ARG A 268 11.55 6.03 -26.87
C ARG A 268 12.49 4.95 -27.41
N ILE A 269 13.05 4.14 -26.52
CA ILE A 269 14.04 3.11 -26.87
C ILE A 269 13.61 1.78 -26.21
N PRO A 270 13.50 0.67 -26.96
CA PRO A 270 13.26 -0.64 -26.37
C PRO A 270 14.40 -1.11 -25.47
N SER A 271 14.07 -1.84 -24.40
CA SER A 271 15.04 -2.45 -23.48
C SER A 271 16.02 -3.39 -24.20
N SER A 272 15.56 -4.06 -25.27
CA SER A 272 16.40 -4.88 -26.14
C SER A 272 17.49 -4.10 -26.90
N VAL A 273 17.30 -2.79 -27.09
CA VAL A 273 18.25 -1.91 -27.79
C VAL A 273 19.12 -1.15 -26.81
N LEU A 274 18.53 -0.64 -25.72
CA LEU A 274 19.21 0.06 -24.63
C LEU A 274 19.72 -0.96 -23.61
N THR A 275 20.82 -1.64 -23.94
CA THR A 275 21.49 -2.55 -23.01
C THR A 275 22.01 -1.81 -21.78
N LEU A 276 22.24 -2.52 -20.66
CA LEU A 276 22.82 -1.93 -19.45
C LEU A 276 24.11 -1.17 -19.72
N GLN A 277 25.02 -1.74 -20.53
CA GLN A 277 26.28 -1.08 -20.91
C GLN A 277 26.06 0.25 -21.66
N LYS A 278 25.06 0.33 -22.54
CA LYS A 278 24.72 1.58 -23.25
C LYS A 278 24.11 2.59 -22.28
N PHE A 279 23.30 2.13 -21.35
CA PHE A 279 22.70 3.00 -20.32
C PHE A 279 23.77 3.54 -19.37
N GLU A 280 24.70 2.70 -18.91
CA GLU A 280 25.86 3.11 -18.12
C GLU A 280 26.75 4.11 -18.88
N SER A 281 27.01 3.86 -20.17
CA SER A 281 27.74 4.81 -21.03
C SER A 281 27.00 6.15 -21.16
N LYS A 282 25.67 6.14 -21.23
CA LYS A 282 24.84 7.35 -21.23
C LYS A 282 24.92 8.12 -19.91
N LEU A 283 25.12 7.43 -18.79
CA LEU A 283 25.26 8.02 -17.47
C LEU A 283 26.67 8.52 -17.17
N SER A 284 27.65 8.15 -17.98
CA SER A 284 29.08 8.42 -17.76
C SER A 284 29.45 9.90 -17.63
N THR A 285 28.70 10.81 -18.26
CA THR A 285 28.95 12.25 -18.18
C THR A 285 27.65 13.03 -17.96
N PRO A 286 27.68 14.16 -17.22
CA PRO A 286 26.47 14.97 -16.99
C PRO A 286 25.78 15.46 -18.27
N THR A 287 26.52 15.66 -19.37
CA THR A 287 25.97 16.13 -20.64
C THR A 287 25.22 15.03 -21.42
N THR A 288 25.55 13.76 -21.19
CA THR A 288 24.87 12.61 -21.82
C THR A 288 23.67 12.10 -21.02
N GLN A 289 23.56 12.54 -19.76
CA GLN A 289 22.43 12.28 -18.86
C GLN A 289 21.18 13.05 -19.30
N THR A 290 20.50 12.53 -20.31
CA THR A 290 19.26 13.09 -20.86
C THR A 290 18.08 12.15 -20.65
N PRO A 291 16.84 12.67 -20.51
CA PRO A 291 15.64 11.87 -20.34
C PRO A 291 15.46 10.85 -21.48
N THR A 292 14.94 9.67 -21.16
CA THR A 292 14.70 8.61 -22.14
C THR A 292 13.58 7.71 -21.65
N ILE A 293 12.68 7.33 -22.54
CA ILE A 293 11.64 6.34 -22.24
C ILE A 293 12.16 4.98 -22.66
N ILE A 294 12.28 4.08 -21.69
CA ILE A 294 12.65 2.70 -21.88
C ILE A 294 11.37 1.88 -21.98
N THR A 295 11.15 1.27 -23.14
CA THR A 295 9.96 0.43 -23.40
C THR A 295 10.30 -1.04 -23.20
N SER A 296 9.31 -1.85 -22.82
CA SER A 296 9.48 -3.29 -22.57
C SER A 296 10.48 -3.65 -21.47
N ALA A 297 10.78 -2.73 -20.56
CA ALA A 297 11.65 -2.98 -19.41
C ALA A 297 10.90 -3.70 -18.27
N ILE A 298 9.57 -3.62 -18.24
CA ILE A 298 8.74 -4.09 -17.13
C ILE A 298 7.54 -4.93 -17.60
N ASP A 299 7.50 -5.35 -18.86
CA ASP A 299 6.36 -6.08 -19.45
C ASP A 299 6.08 -7.41 -18.74
N PHE A 300 7.08 -7.95 -18.03
CA PHE A 300 6.98 -9.19 -17.26
C PHE A 300 6.33 -8.99 -15.88
N TRP A 301 6.09 -7.76 -15.43
CA TRP A 301 5.51 -7.51 -14.10
C TRP A 301 4.08 -8.06 -14.01
N PRO A 302 3.79 -8.87 -12.97
CA PRO A 302 2.42 -9.26 -12.65
C PRO A 302 1.46 -8.07 -12.54
N ALA A 303 1.93 -6.95 -11.96
CA ALA A 303 1.16 -5.71 -11.81
C ALA A 303 0.60 -5.17 -13.14
N LEU A 304 1.28 -5.42 -14.26
CA LEU A 304 0.90 -4.93 -15.58
C LEU A 304 -0.02 -5.93 -16.30
N ASN A 305 0.49 -7.14 -16.53
CA ASN A 305 -0.07 -8.08 -17.52
C ASN A 305 -0.68 -9.36 -16.92
N SER A 306 -0.64 -9.55 -15.59
CA SER A 306 -1.21 -10.76 -15.00
C SER A 306 -2.75 -10.76 -15.03
N PRO A 307 -3.40 -11.86 -15.46
CA PRO A 307 -4.85 -11.97 -15.42
C PRO A 307 -5.43 -11.95 -14.00
N THR A 308 -4.63 -12.26 -12.98
CA THR A 308 -5.08 -12.35 -11.58
C THR A 308 -4.45 -11.33 -10.65
N ARG A 309 -3.37 -10.66 -11.10
CA ARG A 309 -2.58 -9.72 -10.27
C ARG A 309 -2.41 -8.33 -10.91
N SER A 310 -3.07 -8.06 -12.04
CA SER A 310 -2.98 -6.75 -12.69
C SER A 310 -3.61 -5.67 -11.82
N TRP A 311 -2.85 -4.61 -11.55
CA TRP A 311 -3.28 -3.46 -10.75
C TRP A 311 -4.34 -2.61 -11.45
N SER A 312 -4.60 -2.87 -12.74
CA SER A 312 -5.72 -2.25 -13.46
C SER A 312 -7.09 -2.64 -12.89
N HIS A 313 -7.17 -3.76 -12.16
CA HIS A 313 -8.39 -4.28 -11.55
C HIS A 313 -8.53 -3.78 -10.10
N PRO A 314 -9.48 -2.89 -9.79
CA PRO A 314 -9.61 -2.34 -8.44
C PRO A 314 -9.98 -3.43 -7.41
N SER A 315 -10.65 -4.50 -7.82
CA SER A 315 -10.96 -5.66 -6.97
C SER A 315 -9.71 -6.36 -6.43
N TYR A 316 -8.67 -6.51 -7.25
CA TYR A 316 -7.39 -7.09 -6.84
C TYR A 316 -6.68 -6.21 -5.81
N LEU A 317 -6.62 -4.90 -6.05
CA LEU A 317 -6.00 -3.98 -5.09
C LEU A 317 -6.74 -3.96 -3.74
N LEU A 318 -8.08 -4.04 -3.76
CA LEU A 318 -8.88 -4.17 -2.55
C LEU A 318 -8.59 -5.49 -1.83
N SER A 319 -8.53 -6.62 -2.52
CA SER A 319 -8.25 -7.91 -1.88
C SER A 319 -6.87 -7.93 -1.22
N ARG A 320 -5.86 -7.34 -1.87
CA ARG A 320 -4.49 -7.21 -1.32
C ARG A 320 -4.36 -6.20 -0.17
N THR A 321 -5.44 -5.48 0.14
CA THR A 321 -5.52 -4.51 1.24
C THR A 321 -6.58 -4.89 2.27
N LEU A 322 -6.76 -6.20 2.52
CA LEU A 322 -7.76 -6.74 3.47
C LEU A 322 -9.18 -6.22 3.17
N ASN A 323 -9.55 -6.29 1.89
CA ASN A 323 -10.75 -5.70 1.29
C ASN A 323 -10.86 -4.18 1.46
N GLY A 324 -9.73 -3.49 1.30
CA GLY A 324 -9.60 -2.04 1.42
C GLY A 324 -9.53 -1.50 2.84
N ARG A 325 -9.32 -2.35 3.85
CA ARG A 325 -9.22 -1.93 5.26
C ARG A 325 -7.87 -1.33 5.62
N ARG A 326 -6.80 -1.65 4.87
CA ARG A 326 -5.47 -1.08 5.11
C ARG A 326 -5.50 0.43 5.01
N LEU A 327 -4.81 1.13 5.91
CA LEU A 327 -4.73 2.58 5.93
C LEU A 327 -3.59 3.07 5.03
N VAL A 328 -3.76 4.21 4.37
CA VAL A 328 -2.74 4.84 3.54
C VAL A 328 -2.74 6.36 3.73
N PRO A 329 -1.57 7.01 3.68
CA PRO A 329 -1.49 8.47 3.68
C PRO A 329 -1.88 9.02 2.31
N ILE A 330 -2.82 9.98 2.30
CA ILE A 330 -3.38 10.59 1.11
C ILE A 330 -3.23 12.11 1.22
N GLU A 331 -2.64 12.72 0.20
CA GLU A 331 -2.65 14.17 -0.01
C GLU A 331 -4.02 14.60 -0.52
N LEU A 332 -4.58 15.66 0.05
CA LEU A 332 -5.83 16.28 -0.34
C LEU A 332 -5.57 17.73 -0.77
N GLY A 333 -6.07 18.10 -1.93
CA GLY A 333 -5.83 19.41 -2.55
C GLY A 333 -5.36 19.25 -4.00
N ARG A 334 -5.19 20.38 -4.70
CA ARG A 334 -4.77 20.36 -6.11
C ARG A 334 -3.27 20.02 -6.24
N THR A 335 -2.42 20.69 -5.48
CA THR A 335 -0.97 20.44 -5.39
C THR A 335 -0.46 20.73 -3.97
N TYR A 336 0.70 20.18 -3.61
CA TYR A 336 1.36 20.47 -2.32
C TYR A 336 1.85 21.92 -2.14
N THR A 337 1.78 22.73 -3.20
CA THR A 337 2.14 24.16 -3.14
C THR A 337 0.96 25.06 -2.79
N ASP A 338 -0.26 24.54 -2.79
CA ASP A 338 -1.47 25.31 -2.55
C ASP A 338 -1.80 25.38 -1.05
N SER A 339 -2.42 26.48 -0.60
CA SER A 339 -2.66 26.75 0.82
C SER A 339 -3.71 25.84 1.47
N ASP A 340 -4.60 25.25 0.67
CA ASP A 340 -5.63 24.31 1.10
C ASP A 340 -5.17 22.85 1.07
N TRP A 341 -3.90 22.60 0.74
CA TRP A 341 -3.31 21.27 0.78
C TRP A 341 -3.19 20.74 2.21
N GLY A 342 -3.47 19.45 2.37
CA GLY A 342 -3.20 18.73 3.61
C GLY A 342 -3.08 17.23 3.40
N GLN A 343 -2.59 16.53 4.41
CA GLN A 343 -2.46 15.08 4.39
C GLN A 343 -3.46 14.44 5.36
N LYS A 344 -4.13 13.36 4.94
CA LYS A 344 -5.00 12.56 5.80
C LYS A 344 -4.69 11.08 5.64
N ILE A 345 -4.87 10.31 6.71
CA ILE A 345 -4.82 8.85 6.66
C ILE A 345 -6.24 8.36 6.38
N LEU A 346 -6.42 7.64 5.28
CA LEU A 346 -7.70 7.06 4.87
C LEU A 346 -7.57 5.55 4.74
N SER A 347 -8.68 4.81 4.83
CA SER A 347 -8.66 3.43 4.36
C SER A 347 -8.48 3.40 2.84
N PHE A 348 -7.74 2.42 2.35
CA PHE A 348 -7.49 2.22 0.93
C PHE A 348 -8.80 2.06 0.15
N GLY A 349 -9.78 1.39 0.76
CA GLY A 349 -11.13 1.27 0.25
C GLY A 349 -11.81 2.63 0.10
N ASP A 350 -11.83 3.44 1.16
CA ASP A 350 -12.46 4.77 1.10
C ASP A 350 -11.79 5.65 0.04
N PHE A 351 -10.47 5.56 -0.09
CA PHE A 351 -9.74 6.24 -1.15
C PHE A 351 -10.23 5.82 -2.56
N ILE A 352 -10.29 4.50 -2.82
CA ILE A 352 -10.79 3.98 -4.10
C ILE A 352 -12.23 4.40 -4.36
N TYR A 353 -13.15 4.14 -3.43
CA TYR A 353 -14.58 4.37 -3.65
C TYR A 353 -14.93 5.86 -3.72
N SER A 354 -14.24 6.71 -2.96
CA SER A 354 -14.61 8.13 -2.84
C SER A 354 -13.95 9.02 -3.88
N TYR A 355 -12.76 8.65 -4.37
CA TYR A 355 -11.93 9.55 -5.19
C TYR A 355 -11.55 8.99 -6.56
N MET A 356 -11.28 7.69 -6.70
CA MET A 356 -10.74 7.13 -7.94
C MET A 356 -11.72 7.14 -9.12
N PHE A 357 -13.02 7.19 -8.85
CA PHE A 357 -14.09 7.18 -9.87
C PHE A 357 -14.91 8.47 -9.95
N SER A 358 -14.66 9.43 -9.05
CA SER A 358 -15.44 10.67 -8.95
C SER A 358 -15.14 11.68 -10.08
N SER A 359 -14.20 11.38 -10.98
CA SER A 359 -13.71 12.28 -12.02
C SER A 359 -14.16 11.92 -13.44
N LEU A 360 -15.27 11.18 -13.64
CA LEU A 360 -15.89 11.13 -14.97
C LEU A 360 -16.49 12.51 -15.26
N PRO A 361 -15.97 13.30 -16.22
CA PRO A 361 -16.61 14.55 -16.57
C PRO A 361 -17.97 14.22 -17.19
N THR A 362 -19.05 14.44 -16.43
CA THR A 362 -20.35 14.61 -17.04
C THR A 362 -20.23 15.76 -18.04
N SER A 363 -20.55 15.46 -19.29
CA SER A 363 -20.58 16.38 -20.41
C SER A 363 -21.14 17.76 -20.01
N PRO A 364 -20.65 18.89 -20.53
CA PRO A 364 -21.10 20.25 -20.13
C PRO A 364 -22.59 20.53 -20.38
N ASN A 365 -23.32 19.60 -20.99
CA ASN A 365 -24.69 19.78 -21.45
C ASN A 365 -25.63 18.81 -20.74
N HIS A 366 -25.92 19.03 -19.46
CA HIS A 366 -27.26 18.85 -18.90
C HIS A 366 -27.33 19.47 -17.50
N SER A 367 -27.62 20.78 -17.47
CA SER A 367 -28.06 21.48 -16.27
C SER A 367 -29.50 21.06 -15.93
N THR A 368 -29.65 19.99 -15.17
CA THR A 368 -30.86 19.77 -14.38
C THR A 368 -30.47 19.78 -12.90
N ARG A 369 -30.61 20.99 -12.35
CA ARG A 369 -30.74 21.37 -10.94
C ARG A 369 -30.93 20.22 -9.95
N ASN A 370 -29.97 20.10 -9.03
CA ASN A 370 -30.19 20.11 -7.59
C ASN A 370 -28.87 20.53 -6.93
N GLU A 371 -28.63 21.84 -6.93
CA GLU A 371 -27.53 22.47 -6.18
C GLU A 371 -27.95 22.56 -4.70
N GLU A 372 -27.78 21.46 -3.97
CA GLU A 372 -27.64 21.50 -2.51
C GLU A 372 -26.18 21.23 -2.15
N ASN A 373 -25.42 22.31 -1.99
CA ASN A 373 -24.31 22.46 -1.05
C ASN A 373 -23.18 21.41 -1.04
N THR A 374 -22.87 20.74 -2.16
CA THR A 374 -21.65 19.95 -2.27
C THR A 374 -20.50 20.83 -2.75
N GLN A 375 -19.64 21.24 -1.80
CA GLN A 375 -18.31 21.74 -2.10
C GLN A 375 -17.62 20.80 -3.13
N PRO A 376 -16.87 21.32 -4.11
CA PRO A 376 -16.12 20.48 -5.04
C PRO A 376 -15.24 19.52 -4.23
N LYS A 377 -15.38 18.21 -4.47
CA LYS A 377 -14.54 17.21 -3.80
C LYS A 377 -13.09 17.50 -4.12
N GLN A 378 -12.27 17.68 -3.09
CA GLN A 378 -10.83 17.85 -3.21
C GLN A 378 -10.22 16.65 -3.95
N THR A 379 -9.24 16.90 -4.80
CA THR A 379 -8.43 15.84 -5.41
C THR A 379 -7.66 15.12 -4.32
N ALA A 380 -7.63 13.79 -4.41
CA ALA A 380 -6.91 12.94 -3.47
C ALA A 380 -5.77 12.22 -4.20
N TYR A 381 -4.57 12.21 -3.63
CA TYR A 381 -3.39 11.63 -4.26
C TYR A 381 -2.54 10.87 -3.24
N LEU A 382 -2.35 9.56 -3.45
CA LEU A 382 -1.30 8.80 -2.78
C LEU A 382 0.00 9.12 -3.51
N ALA A 383 0.76 10.08 -3.00
CA ALA A 383 1.97 10.59 -3.63
C ALA A 383 3.20 10.26 -2.78
N GLN A 384 4.29 9.91 -3.46
CA GLN A 384 5.63 9.77 -2.88
C GLN A 384 5.67 8.96 -1.57
N HIS A 385 4.98 7.83 -1.56
CA HIS A 385 4.91 6.96 -0.39
C HIS A 385 5.55 5.61 -0.68
N ASP A 386 6.37 5.10 0.23
CA ASP A 386 6.88 3.72 0.19
C ASP A 386 5.77 2.73 0.59
N LEU A 387 4.78 2.63 -0.29
CA LEU A 387 3.64 1.73 -0.13
C LEU A 387 4.07 0.26 -0.08
N PHE A 388 5.23 -0.08 -0.63
CA PHE A 388 5.64 -1.47 -0.84
C PHE A 388 6.25 -2.10 0.40
N THR A 389 6.89 -1.29 1.25
CA THR A 389 7.25 -1.71 2.62
C THR A 389 6.00 -1.90 3.47
N HIS A 390 4.95 -1.11 3.23
CA HIS A 390 3.67 -1.21 3.96
C HIS A 390 2.75 -2.33 3.45
N LEU A 391 2.81 -2.65 2.16
CA LEU A 391 2.00 -3.67 1.48
C LEU A 391 2.91 -4.66 0.72
N PRO A 392 3.54 -5.63 1.41
CA PRO A 392 4.47 -6.58 0.80
C PRO A 392 3.85 -7.42 -0.34
N SER A 393 2.55 -7.67 -0.29
CA SER A 393 1.83 -8.39 -1.35
C SER A 393 1.86 -7.66 -2.70
N LEU A 394 1.77 -6.32 -2.69
CA LEU A 394 1.94 -5.50 -3.89
C LEU A 394 3.42 -5.40 -4.27
N ARG A 395 4.34 -5.38 -3.30
CA ARG A 395 5.79 -5.43 -3.59
C ARG A 395 6.17 -6.65 -4.43
N ALA A 396 5.51 -7.78 -4.22
CA ALA A 396 5.71 -9.02 -4.97
C ALA A 396 5.21 -8.98 -6.43
N ASP A 397 4.44 -7.95 -6.83
CA ASP A 397 3.91 -7.79 -8.19
C ASP A 397 4.87 -7.04 -9.13
N ILE A 398 5.99 -6.53 -8.59
CA ILE A 398 6.96 -5.69 -9.29
C ILE A 398 8.41 -6.14 -9.02
N SER A 399 9.34 -5.69 -9.85
CA SER A 399 10.78 -5.89 -9.66
C SER A 399 11.52 -4.59 -9.93
N ILE A 400 12.68 -4.38 -9.31
CA ILE A 400 13.47 -3.18 -9.57
C ILE A 400 14.05 -3.29 -11.01
N PRO A 401 13.85 -2.30 -11.90
CA PRO A 401 14.45 -2.35 -13.24
C PRO A 401 15.97 -2.42 -13.15
N ASP A 402 16.60 -3.33 -13.90
CA ASP A 402 18.06 -3.58 -13.86
C ASP A 402 18.90 -2.31 -14.06
N TYR A 403 18.37 -1.34 -14.81
CA TYR A 403 18.96 -0.02 -15.05
C TYR A 403 19.28 0.76 -13.77
N CYS A 404 18.63 0.46 -12.63
CA CYS A 404 18.90 1.12 -11.36
C CYS A 404 20.21 0.66 -10.71
N TYR A 405 20.83 -0.43 -11.17
CA TYR A 405 22.05 -1.02 -10.60
C TYR A 405 23.33 -0.70 -11.39
N VAL A 406 23.25 0.22 -12.35
CA VAL A 406 24.44 0.68 -13.09
C VAL A 406 25.39 1.45 -12.18
N SER A 407 26.70 1.30 -12.42
CA SER A 407 27.70 2.07 -11.67
C SER A 407 27.73 3.51 -12.18
N LEU A 408 27.40 4.46 -11.31
CA LEU A 408 27.56 5.87 -11.64
C LEU A 408 29.01 6.30 -11.36
N PRO A 409 29.66 7.02 -12.28
CA PRO A 409 30.93 7.66 -11.96
C PRO A 409 30.68 8.70 -10.87
N THR A 410 31.57 8.75 -9.87
CA THR A 410 31.55 9.80 -8.85
C THR A 410 31.52 11.15 -9.55
N PRO A 411 30.53 12.03 -9.29
CA PRO A 411 30.43 13.29 -10.00
C PRO A 411 31.70 14.13 -9.77
N PRO A 412 32.26 14.79 -10.80
CA PRO A 412 33.52 15.51 -10.69
C PRO A 412 33.49 16.72 -9.74
N TRP A 413 32.30 17.16 -9.30
CA TRP A 413 32.11 18.22 -8.31
C TRP A 413 32.03 17.71 -6.86
N VAL A 414 32.12 16.39 -6.63
CA VAL A 414 32.22 15.82 -5.29
C VAL A 414 33.72 15.70 -4.96
N PRO A 415 34.28 16.58 -4.11
CA PRO A 415 35.67 16.43 -3.67
C PRO A 415 35.80 15.11 -2.91
N GLU A 416 36.97 14.45 -2.97
CA GLU A 416 37.29 13.27 -2.15
C GLU A 416 37.08 13.52 -0.64
N ASN A 417 37.02 14.80 -0.23
CA ASN A 417 36.70 15.23 1.11
C ASN A 417 35.33 15.94 1.16
N ILE A 418 34.29 15.16 1.49
CA ILE A 418 32.85 15.54 1.54
C ILE A 418 32.56 16.70 2.51
N SER A 419 33.51 17.06 3.37
CA SER A 419 33.37 18.08 4.42
C SER A 419 33.34 19.54 3.95
N SER A 420 33.50 19.83 2.64
CA SER A 420 33.59 21.21 2.10
C SER A 420 32.44 21.67 1.18
N LEU A 421 31.46 20.81 0.88
CA LEU A 421 30.31 21.19 0.04
C LEU A 421 29.19 21.83 0.87
N SER A 422 28.66 22.97 0.41
CA SER A 422 27.53 23.67 1.02
C SER A 422 26.17 23.01 0.74
N THR A 423 26.10 22.09 -0.23
CA THR A 423 24.93 21.25 -0.51
C THR A 423 25.20 19.81 -0.08
N PRO A 424 24.34 19.18 0.74
CA PRO A 424 24.53 17.79 1.14
C PRO A 424 24.48 16.89 -0.11
N VAL A 425 25.56 16.16 -0.37
CA VAL A 425 25.51 15.04 -1.32
C VAL A 425 24.56 14.00 -0.72
N PRO A 426 23.55 13.53 -1.47
CA PRO A 426 22.65 12.51 -0.96
C PRO A 426 23.45 11.25 -0.61
N PRO A 427 23.08 10.53 0.47
CA PRO A 427 23.78 9.30 0.84
C PRO A 427 23.71 8.29 -0.30
N LYS A 428 24.79 7.52 -0.47
CA LYS A 428 24.80 6.38 -1.39
C LYS A 428 23.74 5.37 -0.93
N LEU A 429 22.91 4.95 -1.86
CA LEU A 429 21.87 3.96 -1.60
C LEU A 429 22.44 2.56 -1.76
N GLU A 430 22.17 1.67 -0.81
CA GLU A 430 22.49 0.25 -0.95
C GLU A 430 21.57 -0.43 -1.96
N THR A 431 20.30 -0.03 -1.95
CA THR A 431 19.27 -0.47 -2.91
C THR A 431 18.42 0.72 -3.34
N PRO A 432 17.84 0.70 -4.55
CA PRO A 432 16.98 1.77 -4.99
C PRO A 432 15.78 1.99 -4.06
N LEU A 433 15.44 3.25 -3.80
CA LEU A 433 14.26 3.60 -2.99
C LEU A 433 13.02 3.61 -3.88
N LEU A 434 11.94 2.99 -3.41
CA LEU A 434 10.70 2.86 -4.17
C LEU A 434 9.63 3.81 -3.61
N ASN A 435 8.89 4.47 -4.49
CA ASN A 435 7.68 5.19 -4.11
C ASN A 435 6.53 4.88 -5.06
N ALA A 436 5.33 4.73 -4.50
CA ALA A 436 4.08 4.60 -5.22
C ALA A 436 3.45 5.97 -5.48
N TRP A 437 2.82 6.09 -6.64
CA TRP A 437 2.06 7.26 -7.07
C TRP A 437 0.71 6.82 -7.61
N PHE A 438 -0.35 6.92 -6.82
CA PHE A 438 -1.68 6.41 -7.14
C PHE A 438 -2.77 7.46 -6.93
N GLY A 439 -3.54 7.75 -7.98
CA GLY A 439 -4.58 8.79 -7.92
C GLY A 439 -5.50 8.84 -9.14
N PRO A 440 -6.60 9.62 -9.06
CA PRO A 440 -7.53 9.83 -10.16
C PRO A 440 -6.89 10.64 -11.30
N ALA A 441 -7.65 10.83 -12.38
CA ALA A 441 -7.27 11.78 -13.42
C ALA A 441 -7.13 13.19 -12.81
N GLY A 442 -6.15 13.96 -13.29
CA GLY A 442 -5.93 15.35 -12.88
C GLY A 442 -5.04 15.54 -11.66
N THR A 443 -4.51 14.48 -11.02
CA THR A 443 -3.46 14.68 -10.00
C THR A 443 -2.23 15.32 -10.62
N ILE A 444 -1.62 16.25 -9.89
CA ILE A 444 -0.48 17.05 -10.36
C ILE A 444 0.66 16.95 -9.34
N SER A 445 1.85 16.64 -9.84
CA SER A 445 3.11 16.93 -9.15
C SER A 445 3.69 18.20 -9.78
N PRO A 446 3.72 19.35 -9.06
CA PRO A 446 4.34 20.59 -9.49
C PRO A 446 5.75 20.41 -10.03
N LEU A 447 6.24 21.39 -10.78
CA LEU A 447 7.57 21.36 -11.37
C LEU A 447 8.65 21.39 -10.27
N HIS A 448 9.46 20.33 -10.14
CA HIS A 448 10.46 20.18 -9.08
C HIS A 448 11.68 19.36 -9.52
N THR A 449 12.72 19.31 -8.69
CA THR A 449 13.88 18.43 -8.84
C THR A 449 13.99 17.43 -7.68
N ASP A 450 14.50 16.25 -8.00
CA ASP A 450 14.83 15.20 -7.05
C ASP A 450 16.35 15.10 -6.82
N PRO A 451 16.80 14.66 -5.63
CA PRO A 451 18.22 14.51 -5.32
C PRO A 451 18.85 13.24 -5.91
N TYR A 452 18.07 12.33 -6.50
CA TYR A 452 18.53 11.07 -7.07
C TYR A 452 18.25 10.97 -8.56
N HIS A 453 18.91 10.03 -9.25
CA HIS A 453 18.39 9.56 -10.53
C HIS A 453 17.09 8.80 -10.28
N ASN A 454 16.16 8.85 -11.24
CA ASN A 454 14.86 8.25 -11.07
C ASN A 454 14.45 7.46 -12.33
N ILE A 455 13.89 6.27 -12.13
CA ILE A 455 13.09 5.58 -13.15
C ILE A 455 11.63 5.63 -12.71
N LEU A 456 10.79 6.35 -13.45
CA LEU A 456 9.35 6.38 -13.23
C LEU A 456 8.68 5.36 -14.16
N ALA A 457 8.28 4.22 -13.59
CA ALA A 457 7.58 3.13 -14.25
C ALA A 457 6.06 3.34 -14.20
N GLN A 458 5.40 3.34 -15.36
CA GLN A 458 3.96 3.52 -15.47
C GLN A 458 3.24 2.15 -15.52
N VAL A 459 2.33 1.88 -14.57
CA VAL A 459 1.64 0.59 -14.46
C VAL A 459 0.18 0.68 -14.90
N VAL A 460 -0.55 1.69 -14.42
CA VAL A 460 -1.96 1.90 -14.76
C VAL A 460 -2.16 3.30 -15.32
N GLY A 461 -2.90 3.43 -16.41
CA GLY A 461 -3.29 4.72 -16.97
C GLY A 461 -2.14 5.53 -17.56
N TYR A 462 -2.41 6.82 -17.79
CA TYR A 462 -1.53 7.71 -18.53
C TYR A 462 -1.14 8.96 -17.74
N LYS A 463 0.12 9.39 -17.89
CA LYS A 463 0.65 10.63 -17.31
C LYS A 463 1.33 11.47 -18.37
N TYR A 464 1.03 12.77 -18.39
CA TYR A 464 1.84 13.75 -19.09
C TYR A 464 3.03 14.15 -18.21
N VAL A 465 4.22 14.21 -18.80
CA VAL A 465 5.44 14.66 -18.13
C VAL A 465 6.14 15.70 -18.97
N ARG A 466 6.57 16.80 -18.35
CA ARG A 466 7.44 17.82 -18.95
C ARG A 466 8.71 17.96 -18.13
N LEU A 467 9.87 17.99 -18.79
CA LEU A 467 11.17 18.15 -18.13
C LEU A 467 12.00 19.29 -18.71
N TYR A 468 12.75 19.95 -17.84
CA TYR A 468 13.71 20.99 -18.18
C TYR A 468 15.09 20.60 -17.65
N ALA A 469 16.11 20.78 -18.50
CA ALA A 469 17.48 20.45 -18.12
C ALA A 469 17.98 21.33 -16.96
N PRO A 470 18.95 20.88 -16.14
CA PRO A 470 19.53 21.69 -15.07
C PRO A 470 20.03 23.07 -15.52
N GLY A 471 20.51 23.19 -16.76
CA GLY A 471 20.92 24.47 -17.36
C GLY A 471 19.79 25.50 -17.52
N GLN A 472 18.53 25.06 -17.49
CA GLN A 472 17.34 25.91 -17.58
C GLN A 472 16.86 26.41 -16.21
N THR A 473 17.54 26.05 -15.10
CA THR A 473 17.13 26.39 -13.72
C THR A 473 16.84 27.87 -13.51
N ARG A 474 17.57 28.77 -14.18
CA ARG A 474 17.35 30.23 -14.08
C ARG A 474 15.93 30.67 -14.48
N TYR A 475 15.25 29.88 -15.31
CA TYR A 475 13.88 30.13 -15.74
C TYR A 475 12.86 29.45 -14.83
N MET A 476 13.27 28.56 -13.92
CA MET A 476 12.35 27.75 -13.12
C MET A 476 11.87 28.46 -11.85
N TYR A 477 12.43 29.62 -11.50
CA TYR A 477 12.07 30.40 -10.29
C TYR A 477 11.92 29.51 -9.04
N PRO A 478 13.01 28.83 -8.60
CA PRO A 478 12.95 27.97 -7.43
C PRO A 478 12.41 28.72 -6.22
N ARG A 479 11.56 28.06 -5.43
CA ARG A 479 11.00 28.64 -4.22
C ARG A 479 12.10 28.79 -3.17
N GLY A 480 11.94 29.76 -2.27
CA GLY A 480 12.83 29.88 -1.11
C GLY A 480 12.43 28.92 0.01
N LYS A 481 12.75 29.31 1.23
CA LYS A 481 12.16 28.67 2.42
C LYS A 481 10.71 29.11 2.60
N ASP A 482 9.84 28.18 2.97
CA ASP A 482 8.45 28.49 3.33
C ASP A 482 8.38 29.21 4.69
N GLU A 483 7.17 29.61 5.10
CA GLU A 483 6.92 30.30 6.38
C GLU A 483 7.33 29.48 7.61
N ARG A 484 7.45 28.15 7.45
CA ARG A 484 7.86 27.19 8.49
C ARG A 484 9.36 26.90 8.44
N GLY A 485 10.10 27.55 7.53
CA GLY A 485 11.53 27.37 7.36
C GLY A 485 11.93 26.12 6.56
N VAL A 486 10.97 25.41 5.97
CA VAL A 486 11.21 24.25 5.10
C VAL A 486 11.77 24.76 3.77
N ASP A 487 12.91 24.19 3.35
CA ASP A 487 13.53 24.56 2.09
C ASP A 487 12.75 23.99 0.89
N MET A 488 12.15 24.88 0.10
CA MET A 488 11.43 24.53 -1.13
C MET A 488 12.26 24.89 -2.38
N GLY A 489 13.58 25.06 -2.23
CA GLY A 489 14.55 25.36 -3.29
C GLY A 489 14.58 24.40 -4.46
N ASN A 490 14.03 23.20 -4.30
CA ASN A 490 13.89 22.22 -5.37
C ASN A 490 12.54 22.30 -6.10
N THR A 491 11.62 23.19 -5.70
CA THR A 491 10.27 23.32 -6.27
C THR A 491 10.11 24.67 -6.97
N SER A 492 9.53 24.68 -8.16
CA SER A 492 9.31 25.88 -8.95
C SER A 492 8.15 26.73 -8.41
N SER A 493 8.26 28.05 -8.56
CA SER A 493 7.14 28.97 -8.36
C SER A 493 6.20 29.04 -9.57
N VAL A 494 6.58 28.46 -10.71
CA VAL A 494 5.82 28.50 -11.96
C VAL A 494 4.76 27.41 -11.98
N ASP A 495 3.50 27.80 -12.17
CA ASP A 495 2.39 26.86 -12.39
C ASP A 495 2.19 26.65 -13.90
N LEU A 496 2.47 25.43 -14.37
CA LEU A 496 2.36 25.07 -15.79
C LEU A 496 0.92 25.05 -16.31
N ASP A 497 -0.08 24.83 -15.45
CA ASP A 497 -1.48 24.94 -15.88
C ASP A 497 -1.86 26.41 -16.10
N GLU A 498 -1.37 27.32 -15.24
CA GLU A 498 -1.57 28.76 -15.42
C GLU A 498 -0.91 29.22 -16.72
N VAL A 499 0.35 28.83 -16.94
CA VAL A 499 1.08 29.14 -18.19
C VAL A 499 0.31 28.58 -19.38
N GLY A 500 -0.14 27.33 -19.32
CA GLY A 500 -0.84 26.69 -20.44
C GLY A 500 -2.19 27.29 -20.77
N SER A 501 -2.91 27.82 -19.76
CA SER A 501 -4.18 28.51 -19.98
C SER A 501 -4.04 29.86 -20.72
N VAL A 502 -2.81 30.37 -20.82
CA VAL A 502 -2.50 31.72 -21.29
C VAL A 502 -1.64 31.67 -22.56
N PHE A 503 -0.65 30.78 -22.63
CA PHE A 503 0.26 30.61 -23.76
C PHE A 503 -0.02 29.27 -24.44
N GLY A 504 -0.92 29.24 -25.43
CA GLY A 504 -1.22 28.02 -26.20
C GLY A 504 -0.02 27.41 -26.93
N GLU A 505 1.09 28.15 -27.05
CA GLU A 505 2.38 27.67 -27.58
C GLU A 505 3.19 26.85 -26.56
N VAL A 506 2.99 27.09 -25.28
CA VAL A 506 3.66 26.39 -24.16
C VAL A 506 2.67 25.53 -23.38
N GLY A 507 1.37 25.64 -23.67
CA GLY A 507 0.30 24.90 -23.02
C GLY A 507 0.30 23.42 -23.35
N ILE A 508 -0.02 22.62 -22.33
CA ILE A 508 -0.11 21.16 -22.37
C ILE A 508 -1.29 20.72 -23.26
N TRP A 509 -2.38 21.46 -23.15
CA TRP A 509 -3.61 21.28 -23.91
C TRP A 509 -3.61 22.34 -24.98
N GLY A 510 -3.46 21.95 -26.25
CA GLY A 510 -3.54 22.89 -27.37
C GLY A 510 -4.75 23.78 -27.20
N VAL A 511 -4.64 25.07 -27.57
CA VAL A 511 -5.68 26.08 -27.32
C VAL A 511 -7.04 25.49 -27.68
N ASP A 512 -7.85 25.14 -26.66
CA ASP A 512 -9.24 24.82 -26.87
C ASP A 512 -9.80 25.93 -27.74
N GLY A 513 -10.49 25.57 -28.81
CA GLY A 513 -11.03 26.48 -29.81
C GLY A 513 -12.00 27.50 -29.22
N TRP A 514 -11.47 28.48 -28.49
CA TRP A 514 -12.19 29.57 -27.86
C TRP A 514 -12.42 30.65 -28.90
N SER A 515 -13.22 30.28 -29.89
CA SER A 515 -13.76 31.22 -30.87
C SER A 515 -14.87 32.02 -30.18
N GLY A 516 -14.56 33.24 -29.77
CA GLY A 516 -15.58 34.22 -29.41
C GLY A 516 -15.19 35.25 -28.35
N GLU A 517 -15.38 36.52 -28.73
CA GLU A 517 -15.64 37.69 -27.88
C GLU A 517 -14.43 38.54 -27.44
N GLN A 518 -14.31 39.72 -28.06
CA GLN A 518 -13.25 40.73 -27.90
C GLN A 518 -12.99 41.19 -26.45
N GLY A 519 -13.92 40.96 -25.52
CA GLY A 519 -13.73 41.19 -24.08
C GLY A 519 -12.79 40.18 -23.39
N ARG A 520 -12.66 38.96 -23.91
CA ARG A 520 -11.80 37.90 -23.34
C ARG A 520 -10.35 38.02 -23.78
N VAL A 521 -10.09 38.56 -24.97
CA VAL A 521 -8.73 38.76 -25.51
C VAL A 521 -7.91 39.66 -24.59
N ARG A 522 -8.47 40.80 -24.18
CA ARG A 522 -7.81 41.71 -23.22
C ARG A 522 -7.49 41.05 -21.88
N ALA A 523 -8.39 40.19 -21.37
CA ALA A 523 -8.17 39.49 -20.12
C ALA A 523 -7.05 38.44 -20.22
N VAL A 524 -6.95 37.74 -21.35
CA VAL A 524 -5.85 36.79 -21.63
C VAL A 524 -4.54 37.52 -21.85
N GLU A 525 -4.53 38.63 -22.59
CA GLU A 525 -3.34 39.48 -22.79
C GLU A 525 -2.83 40.08 -21.47
N GLU A 526 -3.73 40.52 -20.60
CA GLU A 526 -3.36 41.02 -19.28
C GLU A 526 -2.78 39.90 -18.39
N LYS A 527 -3.35 38.68 -18.45
CA LYS A 527 -2.75 37.52 -17.79
C LYS A 527 -1.37 37.17 -18.37
N ARG A 528 -1.19 37.23 -19.70
CA ARG A 528 0.12 37.06 -20.37
C ARG A 528 1.13 38.04 -19.82
N ARG A 529 0.77 39.33 -19.78
CA ARG A 529 1.63 40.42 -19.28
C ARG A 529 2.05 40.17 -17.84
N LYS A 530 1.10 39.88 -16.95
CA LYS A 530 1.39 39.60 -15.53
C LYS A 530 2.29 38.37 -15.35
N LEU A 531 2.06 37.30 -16.12
CA LEU A 531 2.88 36.09 -16.03
C LEU A 531 4.29 36.34 -16.53
N HIS A 532 4.44 37.07 -17.64
CA HIS A 532 5.74 37.47 -18.17
C HIS A 532 6.51 38.41 -17.21
N GLU A 533 5.81 39.33 -16.53
CA GLU A 533 6.40 40.19 -15.51
C GLU A 533 6.87 39.40 -14.28
N ARG A 534 6.12 38.37 -13.87
CA ARG A 534 6.46 37.53 -12.72
C ARG A 534 7.58 36.52 -13.06
N PHE A 535 7.58 35.99 -14.28
CA PHE A 535 8.47 34.93 -14.74
C PHE A 535 9.12 35.25 -16.10
N PRO A 536 9.94 36.33 -16.19
CA PRO A 536 10.56 36.76 -17.44
C PRO A 536 11.55 35.74 -18.01
N GLY A 537 11.28 35.23 -19.21
CA GLY A 537 12.15 34.25 -19.87
C GLY A 537 11.67 32.79 -19.75
N PHE A 538 10.59 32.52 -19.01
CA PHE A 538 10.07 31.15 -18.84
C PHE A 538 9.57 30.53 -20.16
N VAL A 539 8.95 31.33 -21.02
CA VAL A 539 8.37 30.88 -22.30
C VAL A 539 9.47 30.42 -23.25
N GLU A 540 10.68 30.95 -23.09
CA GLU A 540 11.89 30.67 -23.86
C GLU A 540 12.70 29.49 -23.31
N ALA A 541 12.30 28.92 -22.16
CA ALA A 541 13.00 27.81 -21.55
C ALA A 541 12.82 26.53 -22.40
N GLU A 542 13.93 25.90 -22.75
CA GLU A 542 13.92 24.67 -23.53
C GLU A 542 13.46 23.48 -22.68
N TYR A 543 12.59 22.65 -23.24
CA TYR A 543 12.02 21.50 -22.54
C TYR A 543 11.88 20.28 -23.43
N VAL A 544 11.67 19.13 -22.79
CA VAL A 544 11.23 17.88 -23.43
C VAL A 544 10.00 17.36 -22.73
N GLU A 545 9.19 16.55 -23.41
CA GLU A 545 7.91 16.10 -22.88
C GLU A 545 7.50 14.72 -23.40
N CYS A 546 6.59 14.07 -22.68
CA CYS A 546 5.99 12.82 -23.11
C CYS A 546 4.61 12.57 -22.50
N VAL A 547 3.91 11.60 -23.07
CA VAL A 547 2.85 10.86 -22.40
C VAL A 547 3.40 9.48 -22.08
N LEU A 548 3.44 9.12 -20.79
CA LEU A 548 3.76 7.78 -20.32
C LEU A 548 2.48 6.94 -20.28
N GLY A 549 2.53 5.77 -20.89
CA GLY A 549 1.48 4.76 -20.81
C GLY A 549 1.94 3.49 -20.08
N PRO A 550 1.03 2.54 -19.79
CA PRO A 550 1.37 1.29 -19.12
C PRO A 550 2.53 0.54 -19.80
N GLY A 551 3.56 0.15 -19.04
CA GLY A 551 4.77 -0.52 -19.52
C GLY A 551 5.95 0.41 -19.81
N ASP A 552 5.73 1.73 -19.84
CA ASP A 552 6.79 2.72 -20.05
C ASP A 552 7.59 2.99 -18.77
N CYS A 553 8.92 3.03 -18.90
CA CYS A 553 9.83 3.49 -17.85
C CYS A 553 10.51 4.78 -18.28
N LEU A 554 10.20 5.91 -17.66
CA LEU A 554 10.88 7.17 -17.90
C LEU A 554 12.12 7.29 -17.02
N TYR A 555 13.30 7.35 -17.64
CA TYR A 555 14.51 7.78 -16.95
C TYR A 555 14.52 9.31 -16.80
N ILE A 556 14.59 9.78 -15.55
CA ILE A 556 14.72 11.18 -15.16
C ILE A 556 16.11 11.34 -14.53
N PRO A 557 17.03 12.06 -15.18
CA PRO A 557 18.35 12.29 -14.62
C PRO A 557 18.30 13.22 -13.40
N VAL A 558 19.22 13.00 -12.45
CA VAL A 558 19.35 13.85 -11.26
C VAL A 558 19.45 15.34 -11.64
N GLY A 559 18.75 16.20 -10.90
CA GLY A 559 18.73 17.65 -11.12
C GLY A 559 17.86 18.14 -12.29
N TRP A 560 17.24 17.25 -13.08
CA TRP A 560 16.26 17.68 -14.07
C TRP A 560 14.96 18.11 -13.38
N TRP A 561 14.47 19.28 -13.78
CA TRP A 561 13.15 19.75 -13.35
C TRP A 561 12.09 18.95 -14.07
N HIS A 562 11.08 18.46 -13.35
CA HIS A 562 10.02 17.68 -13.95
C HIS A 562 8.65 18.01 -13.34
N TYR A 563 7.65 18.11 -14.21
CA TYR A 563 6.24 18.28 -13.90
C TYR A 563 5.49 17.06 -14.38
N VAL A 564 4.52 16.59 -13.59
CA VAL A 564 3.74 15.40 -13.91
C VAL A 564 2.26 15.68 -13.70
N ARG A 565 1.43 15.27 -14.65
CA ARG A 565 -0.04 15.32 -14.54
C ARG A 565 -0.67 14.02 -15.00
N SER A 566 -1.52 13.42 -14.18
CA SER A 566 -2.29 12.23 -14.55
C SER A 566 -3.40 12.60 -15.53
N LEU A 567 -3.44 11.93 -16.69
CA LEU A 567 -4.47 12.15 -17.73
C LEU A 567 -5.68 11.23 -17.53
N THR A 568 -5.47 10.09 -16.90
CA THR A 568 -6.48 9.13 -16.47
C THR A 568 -6.24 8.77 -15.00
N PRO A 569 -7.12 8.01 -14.32
CA PRO A 569 -6.72 7.28 -13.12
C PRO A 569 -5.40 6.55 -13.37
N SER A 570 -4.45 6.71 -12.46
CA SER A 570 -3.05 6.38 -12.71
C SER A 570 -2.38 5.76 -11.50
N PHE A 571 -1.54 4.75 -11.75
CA PHE A 571 -0.63 4.13 -10.78
C PHE A 571 0.77 4.03 -11.41
N SER A 572 1.75 4.67 -10.79
CA SER A 572 3.17 4.58 -11.18
C SER A 572 4.05 4.18 -10.00
N VAL A 573 5.24 3.65 -10.30
CA VAL A 573 6.28 3.33 -9.32
C VAL A 573 7.55 4.07 -9.70
N SER A 574 8.12 4.86 -8.80
CA SER A 574 9.42 5.51 -9.01
C SER A 574 10.53 4.76 -8.28
N PHE A 575 11.69 4.64 -8.90
CA PHE A 575 12.90 4.03 -8.35
C PHE A 575 14.01 5.07 -8.30
N TRP A 576 14.35 5.54 -7.09
CA TRP A 576 15.47 6.45 -6.88
C TRP A 576 16.78 5.68 -6.67
N PHE A 577 17.83 6.04 -7.41
CA PHE A 577 19.13 5.36 -7.37
C PHE A 577 20.30 6.35 -7.55
N ASN A 578 21.50 5.96 -7.11
CA ASN A 578 22.74 6.72 -7.27
C ASN A 578 24.02 5.88 -7.20
#